data_AF-A0A1H8S4D0-F1
#
_entry.id   AF-A0A1H8S4D0-F1
#
_cell.length_a   1.000
_cell.length_b   1.000
_cell.length_c   1.000
_cell.angle_alpha   90.00
_cell.angle_beta   90.00
_cell.angle_gamma   90.00
#
_symmetry.space_group_name_H-M   'P 1'
#
loop_
_entity.id
_entity.type
_entity.pdbx_description
1 polymer ?
#
loop_
_entity_poly.entity_id
_entity_poly.type
_entity_poly.pdbx_seq_one_letter_code
_entity_poly.pdbx_strand_id
1 'polypeptide(L)' 'MTQNYKPAYPAEFRQQMVELVALGKCPKQLSKEFGCHYTSIQSWCRTAGVPYGS' A
#
# COMPACT_ATOMS: atom_id res chain seq x y z
N MET A 1 14.70 20.60 5.84
CA MET A 1 14.17 19.21 5.85
C MET A 1 13.56 18.92 4.48
N THR A 2 14.42 18.59 3.51
CA THR A 2 14.04 18.35 2.11
C THR A 2 14.17 16.86 1.84
N GLN A 3 13.05 16.14 2.00
CA GLN A 3 12.96 14.72 1.65
C GLN A 3 13.11 14.61 0.13
N ASN A 4 14.28 14.13 -0.30
CA ASN A 4 14.62 13.85 -1.68
C ASN A 4 13.60 12.85 -2.27
N TYR A 5 12.66 13.34 -3.08
CA TYR A 5 11.52 12.64 -3.70
C TYR A 5 11.96 11.61 -4.75
N LYS A 6 12.77 10.62 -4.36
CA LYS A 6 12.69 9.30 -4.99
C LYS A 6 11.59 8.60 -4.19
N PRO A 7 10.37 8.40 -4.71
CA PRO A 7 9.43 7.60 -3.95
C PRO A 7 10.10 6.22 -3.78
N ALA A 8 10.43 5.87 -2.53
CA ALA A 8 11.12 4.62 -2.20
C ALA A 8 10.37 3.37 -2.73
N TYR A 9 9.13 3.57 -3.17
CA TYR A 9 8.29 2.59 -3.84
C TYR A 9 7.83 3.12 -5.20
N PRO A 10 8.08 2.41 -6.31
CA PRO A 10 7.55 2.79 -7.61
C PRO A 10 6.01 2.81 -7.57
N ALA A 11 5.40 3.61 -8.46
CA ALA A 11 3.96 3.74 -8.51
C ALA A 11 3.27 2.40 -8.75
N GLU A 12 3.83 1.56 -9.62
CA GLU A 12 3.37 0.18 -9.87
C GLU A 12 3.31 -0.66 -8.60
N PHE A 13 4.32 -0.60 -7.73
CA PHE A 13 4.30 -1.39 -6.50
C PHE A 13 3.18 -0.94 -5.56
N ARG A 14 2.95 0.37 -5.47
CA ARG A 14 1.87 0.94 -4.67
C ARG A 14 0.51 0.53 -5.24
N GLN A 15 0.36 0.58 -6.57
CA GLN A 15 -0.86 0.14 -7.25
C GLN A 15 -1.10 -1.36 -7.09
N GLN A 16 -0.07 -2.20 -7.21
CA GLN A 16 -0.17 -3.64 -6.98
C GLN A 16 -0.70 -3.95 -5.57
N MET A 17 -0.22 -3.23 -4.55
CA MET A 17 -0.72 -3.40 -3.18
C MET A 17 -2.18 -2.97 -3.04
N VAL A 18 -2.54 -1.83 -3.61
CA VAL A 18 -3.91 -1.29 -3.60
C VAL A 18 -4.87 -2.20 -4.34
N GLU A 19 -4.47 -2.75 -5.48
CA GLU A 19 -5.26 -3.65 -6.31
C GLU A 19 -5.51 -4.98 -5.58
N LEU A 20 -4.51 -5.53 -4.92
CA LEU A 20 -4.67 -6.70 -4.05
C LEU A 20 -5.68 -6.42 -2.93
N VAL A 21 -5.60 -5.25 -2.30
CA VAL A 21 -6.56 -4.85 -1.27
C VAL A 21 -7.97 -4.66 -1.84
N ALA A 22 -8.09 -4.10 -3.04
CA ALA A 22 -9.37 -3.93 -3.75
C ALA A 22 -10.00 -5.29 -4.11
N LEU A 23 -9.18 -6.31 -4.37
CA LEU A 23 -9.60 -7.70 -4.55
C LEU A 23 -10.02 -8.39 -3.23
N GLY A 24 -10.01 -7.67 -2.11
CA GLY A 24 -10.38 -8.19 -0.79
C GLY A 24 -9.21 -8.75 0.02
N LYS A 25 -7.95 -8.55 -0.39
CA LYS A 25 -6.81 -8.94 0.44
C LYS A 25 -6.64 -7.98 1.61
N CYS A 26 -6.36 -8.54 2.79
CA CYS A 26 -6.10 -7.74 3.96
C CYS A 26 -4.73 -7.04 3.87
N PRO A 27 -4.63 -5.72 4.07
CA PRO A 27 -3.35 -5.00 4.05
C PRO A 27 -2.37 -5.51 5.12
N LYS A 28 -2.88 -6.05 6.23
CA LYS A 28 -2.08 -6.70 7.29
C LYS A 28 -1.45 -8.02 6.83
N GLN A 29 -2.13 -8.77 5.97
CA GLN A 29 -1.61 -10.02 5.41
C GLN A 29 -0.60 -9.72 4.30
N LEU A 30 -0.90 -8.77 3.42
CA LEU A 30 0.04 -8.23 2.43
C LEU A 30 1.32 -7.72 3.07
N SER A 31 1.23 -7.00 4.18
CA SER A 31 2.39 -6.55 4.96
C SER A 31 3.28 -7.70 5.43
N LYS A 32 2.68 -8.81 5.87
CA LYS A 32 3.42 -10.02 6.29
C LYS A 32 4.01 -10.79 5.12
N GLU A 33 3.27 -10.96 4.03
CA GLU A 33 3.71 -11.70 2.83
C GLU A 33 4.81 -10.96 2.05
N PHE A 34 4.66 -9.65 1.88
CA PHE A 34 5.61 -8.83 1.10
C PHE A 34 6.68 -8.18 1.97
N GLY A 35 6.60 -8.28 3.31
CA GLY A 35 7.49 -7.59 4.24
C GLY A 35 7.37 -6.07 4.19
N CYS A 36 6.33 -5.53 3.55
CA CYS A 36 6.11 -4.10 3.44
C CYS A 36 5.42 -3.55 4.69
N HIS A 37 5.69 -2.28 5.03
CA HIS A 37 5.13 -1.67 6.23
C HIS A 37 3.61 -1.42 6.07
N TYR A 38 2.83 -1.94 7.02
CA TYR A 38 1.36 -1.82 7.00
C TYR A 38 0.86 -0.39 6.80
N THR A 39 1.47 0.60 7.46
CA THR A 39 1.03 2.00 7.37
C THR A 39 1.24 2.59 5.97
N SER A 40 2.24 2.11 5.22
CA SER A 40 2.46 2.52 3.82
C SER A 40 1.33 2.05 2.93
N ILE A 41 0.96 0.77 3.06
CA ILE A 41 -0.15 0.16 2.31
C ILE A 41 -1.47 0.86 2.64
N GLN A 42 -1.71 1.17 3.92
CA GLN A 42 -2.92 1.86 4.37
C GLN A 42 -3.01 3.27 3.79
N SER A 43 -1.89 4.00 3.75
CA SER A 43 -1.81 5.33 3.12
C SER A 43 -2.11 5.27 1.63
N TRP A 44 -1.62 4.24 0.93
CA TRP A 44 -1.89 4.05 -0.51
C TRP A 44 -3.36 3.70 -0.76
N CYS A 45 -3.95 2.79 0.03
CA CYS A 45 -5.37 2.46 -0.09
C CYS A 45 -6.26 3.68 0.16
N ARG A 46 -5.93 4.49 1.17
CA ARG A 46 -6.63 5.74 1.46
C ARG A 46 -6.51 6.75 0.33
N THR A 47 -5.34 6.87 -0.27
CA THR A 47 -5.10 7.75 -1.43
C THR A 47 -5.85 7.26 -2.67
N ALA A 48 -5.96 5.95 -2.86
CA ALA A 48 -6.67 5.34 -3.97
C ALA A 48 -8.19 5.19 -3.75
N GLY A 49 -8.70 5.50 -2.56
CA GLY A 49 -10.12 5.35 -2.22
C GLY A 49 -10.58 3.90 -2.15
N VAL A 50 -9.66 2.94 -1.96
CA VAL A 50 -10.01 1.51 -1.87
C VAL A 50 -10.49 1.18 -0.46
N PRO A 51 -11.72 0.65 -0.30
CA PRO A 51 -12.19 0.18 0.98
C PRO A 51 -11.45 -1.11 1.34
N TYR A 52 -10.62 -1.08 2.37
CA TYR A 52 -10.08 -2.29 2.98
C TYR A 52 -11.06 -2.75 4.07
N GLY A 53 -11.60 -3.96 3.90
CA GLY A 53 -12.44 -4.59 4.92
C GLY A 53 -11.67 -4.69 6.24
N SER A 54 -12.32 -4.28 7.34
CA SER A 54 -11.78 -4.39 8.70
C SER A 54 -11.74 -5.84 9.17
#